data_AF-A0A1M3E2T3-F1
#
_entry.id   AF-A0A1M3E2T3-F1
#
_cell.length_a   1.000
_cell.length_b   1.000
_cell.length_c   1.000
_cell.angle_alpha   90.00
_cell.angle_beta   90.00
_cell.angle_gamma   90.00
#
_symmetry.space_group_name_H-M   'P 1'
#
loop_
_entity.id
_entity.type
_entity.pdbx_description
1 polymer ?
#
loop_
_entity_poly.entity_id
_entity_poly.type
_entity_poly.pdbx_seq_one_letter_code
_entity_poly.pdbx_strand_id
1 'polypeptide(L)'
;MEILPKNKDLVLRARALRKGYVLSEVIFWKQVRNGTFHGIDFDRQRIIGDYIVDFYVKSLGLVIEINDSSHNDKEEFDEKRDDFLKSLDLKIVRISDIRVKHDGENVMKELEDYIIEHFSTPD
;
A
#
# COMPACT_ATOMS: atom_id res chain seq x y z
N MET A 1 -4.37 10.64 15.94
CA MET A 1 -4.14 9.58 14.94
C MET A 1 -4.24 8.26 15.66
N GLU A 2 -5.24 7.46 15.30
CA GLU A 2 -5.66 6.27 16.03
C GLU A 2 -4.63 5.15 15.95
N ILE A 3 -4.53 4.33 17.00
CA ILE A 3 -3.63 3.18 17.01
C ILE A 3 -4.33 2.07 16.22
N LEU A 4 -3.86 1.83 14.99
CA LEU A 4 -4.41 0.75 14.17
C LEU A 4 -4.23 -0.62 14.85
N PRO A 5 -5.24 -1.52 14.76
CA PRO A 5 -5.14 -2.87 15.28
C PRO A 5 -3.98 -3.61 14.62
N LYS A 6 -3.34 -4.51 15.36
CA LYS A 6 -2.17 -5.27 14.87
C LYS A 6 -2.17 -6.68 15.44
N ASN A 7 -2.37 -7.67 14.59
CA ASN A 7 -2.11 -9.06 14.95
C ASN A 7 -0.59 -9.28 15.03
N LYS A 8 -0.11 -9.63 16.23
CA LYS A 8 1.32 -9.84 16.49
C LYS A 8 1.85 -11.14 15.85
N ASP A 9 0.99 -12.10 15.57
CA ASP A 9 1.38 -13.39 14.99
C ASP A 9 1.86 -13.23 13.54
N LEU A 10 1.45 -12.14 12.87
CA LEU A 10 1.89 -11.80 11.52
C LEU A 10 3.27 -11.14 11.46
N VAL A 11 3.91 -10.82 12.60
CA VAL A 11 5.21 -10.10 12.61
C VAL A 11 6.31 -10.87 11.88
N LEU A 12 6.40 -12.20 12.07
CA LEU A 12 7.39 -13.01 11.37
C LEU A 12 7.13 -13.05 9.87
N ARG A 13 5.86 -13.19 9.46
CA ARG A 13 5.45 -13.18 8.05
C ARG A 13 5.75 -11.84 7.39
N ALA A 14 5.40 -10.72 8.02
CA ALA A 14 5.70 -9.38 7.51
C ALA A 14 7.22 -9.13 7.37
N ARG A 15 8.04 -9.67 8.28
CA ARG A 15 9.51 -9.60 8.16
C ARG A 15 10.03 -10.45 7.01
N ALA A 16 9.44 -11.63 6.78
CA ALA A 16 9.79 -12.49 5.65
C ALA A 16 9.40 -11.81 4.32
N LEU A 17 8.22 -11.23 4.22
CA LEU A 17 7.76 -10.51 3.02
C LEU A 17 8.68 -9.34 2.64
N ARG A 18 9.16 -8.56 3.62
CA ARG A 18 10.18 -7.50 3.36
C ARG A 18 11.47 -8.03 2.75
N LYS A 19 11.82 -9.29 3.00
CA LYS A 19 12.98 -9.98 2.41
C LYS A 19 12.62 -10.72 1.12
N GLY A 20 11.32 -10.94 0.87
CA GLY A 20 10.82 -11.48 -0.38
C GLY A 20 11.13 -10.53 -1.52
N TYR A 21 11.55 -11.10 -2.65
CA TYR A 21 11.90 -10.35 -3.86
C TYR A 21 10.72 -10.34 -4.83
N VAL A 22 9.62 -9.69 -4.43
CA VAL A 22 8.59 -9.31 -5.40
C VAL A 22 9.10 -8.09 -6.16
N LEU A 23 9.42 -8.27 -7.44
CA LEU A 23 10.17 -7.28 -8.22
C LEU A 23 9.46 -5.92 -8.26
N SER A 24 8.15 -5.90 -8.47
CA SER A 24 7.34 -4.67 -8.49
C SER A 24 7.37 -3.94 -7.15
N GLU A 25 7.15 -4.63 -6.03
CA GLU A 25 7.30 -4.03 -4.70
C GLU A 25 8.70 -3.46 -4.47
N VAL A 26 9.75 -4.15 -4.93
CA VAL A 26 11.13 -3.64 -4.81
C VAL A 26 11.34 -2.38 -5.64
N ILE A 27 10.79 -2.33 -6.86
CA ILE A 27 10.86 -1.15 -7.74
C ILE A 27 10.11 0.01 -7.09
N PHE A 28 8.85 -0.19 -6.69
CA PHE A 28 8.04 0.84 -6.04
C PHE A 28 8.70 1.34 -4.75
N TRP A 29 9.18 0.43 -3.90
CA TRP A 29 9.85 0.80 -2.65
C TRP A 29 11.06 1.71 -2.89
N LYS A 30 11.83 1.51 -3.96
CA LYS A 30 12.95 2.40 -4.30
C LYS A 30 12.50 3.83 -4.64
N GLN A 31 11.29 4.00 -5.17
CA GLN A 31 10.75 5.32 -5.53
C GLN A 31 10.25 6.11 -4.32
N VAL A 32 9.76 5.43 -3.28
CA VAL A 32 9.09 6.10 -2.14
C VAL A 32 9.87 6.11 -0.83
N ARG A 33 10.88 5.25 -0.68
CA ARG A 33 11.62 5.09 0.58
C ARG A 33 12.41 6.34 0.98
N ASN A 34 12.67 6.50 2.26
CA ASN A 34 13.52 7.56 2.81
C ASN A 34 13.04 8.98 2.39
N GLY A 35 11.75 9.18 2.15
CA GLY A 35 11.18 10.48 1.77
C GLY A 35 11.51 10.93 0.34
N THR A 36 11.95 10.03 -0.55
CA THR A 36 12.23 10.38 -1.95
C THR A 36 10.99 10.84 -2.72
N PHE A 37 9.80 10.42 -2.27
CA PHE A 37 8.53 10.85 -2.81
C PHE A 37 7.90 11.94 -1.92
N HIS A 38 8.15 13.20 -2.26
CA HIS A 38 7.64 14.40 -1.59
C HIS A 38 7.86 14.46 -0.06
N GLY A 39 8.89 13.78 0.47
CA GLY A 39 9.13 13.72 1.92
C GLY A 39 8.11 12.88 2.69
N ILE A 40 7.22 12.16 2.00
CA ILE A 40 6.20 11.30 2.61
C ILE A 40 6.85 10.00 3.09
N ASP A 41 6.47 9.53 4.28
CA ASP A 41 6.97 8.28 4.85
C ASP A 41 6.04 7.10 4.55
N PHE A 42 6.66 6.01 4.07
CA PHE A 42 5.96 4.80 3.64
C PHE A 42 6.43 3.60 4.49
N ASP A 43 5.48 2.93 5.13
CA ASP A 43 5.68 1.66 5.82
C ASP A 43 5.48 0.50 4.84
N ARG A 44 6.56 -0.22 4.51
CA ARG A 44 6.47 -1.44 3.69
C ARG A 44 6.02 -2.66 4.52
N GLN A 45 5.12 -3.48 3.97
CA GLN A 45 4.60 -4.73 4.53
C GLN A 45 4.02 -4.51 5.94
N ARG A 46 3.10 -3.55 6.04
CA ARG A 46 2.51 -3.08 7.30
C ARG A 46 1.41 -4.04 7.75
N ILE A 47 1.43 -4.41 9.03
CA ILE A 47 0.34 -5.20 9.62
C ILE A 47 -0.77 -4.24 10.07
N ILE A 48 -2.00 -4.53 9.63
CA ILE A 48 -3.23 -3.83 10.02
C ILE A 48 -4.31 -4.89 10.26
N GLY A 49 -4.76 -5.03 11.50
CA GLY A 49 -5.61 -6.14 11.93
C GLY A 49 -4.95 -7.49 11.64
N ASP A 50 -5.68 -8.36 10.95
CA ASP A 50 -5.24 -9.68 10.49
C ASP A 50 -4.67 -9.68 9.05
N TYR A 51 -4.35 -8.50 8.52
CA TYR A 51 -3.84 -8.33 7.16
C TYR A 51 -2.44 -7.71 7.16
N ILE A 52 -1.67 -8.05 6.13
CA ILE A 52 -0.41 -7.38 5.80
C ILE A 52 -0.65 -6.64 4.49
N VAL A 53 -0.49 -5.32 4.50
CA VAL A 53 -0.60 -4.47 3.30
C VAL A 53 0.78 -4.15 2.75
N ASP A 54 0.91 -4.01 1.44
CA ASP A 54 2.22 -3.85 0.79
C ASP A 54 2.89 -2.54 1.20
N PHE A 55 2.14 -1.44 1.18
CA PHE A 55 2.60 -0.13 1.63
C PHE A 55 1.51 0.62 2.40
N TYR A 56 1.93 1.41 3.38
CA TYR A 56 1.05 2.24 4.18
C TYR A 56 1.67 3.61 4.43
N VAL A 57 0.91 4.67 4.15
CA VAL A 57 1.28 6.05 4.46
C VAL A 57 0.51 6.48 5.70
N LYS A 58 1.23 6.50 6.83
CA LYS A 58 0.62 6.79 8.12
C LYS A 58 -0.02 8.18 8.17
N SER A 59 0.67 9.21 7.66
CA SER A 59 0.18 10.60 7.68
C SER A 59 -1.14 10.79 6.93
N LEU A 60 -1.42 9.95 5.93
CA LEU A 60 -2.59 10.05 5.07
C LEU A 60 -3.68 9.02 5.38
N GLY A 61 -3.38 7.98 6.17
CA GLY A 61 -4.30 6.84 6.29
C GLY A 61 -4.50 6.13 4.95
N LEU A 62 -3.44 6.03 4.14
CA LEU A 62 -3.50 5.48 2.79
C LEU A 62 -2.78 4.14 2.72
N VAL A 63 -3.48 3.11 2.23
CA VAL A 63 -2.97 1.78 1.90
C VAL A 63 -2.73 1.72 0.39
N ILE A 64 -1.58 1.17 -0.02
CA ILE A 64 -1.24 0.95 -1.42
C ILE A 64 -0.88 -0.53 -1.60
N GLU A 65 -1.53 -1.17 -2.55
CA GLU A 65 -1.40 -2.59 -2.87
C GLU A 65 -0.91 -2.76 -4.30
N ILE A 66 0.07 -3.63 -4.52
CA ILE A 66 0.57 -3.94 -5.86
C ILE A 66 -0.08 -5.25 -6.30
N ASN A 67 -1.09 -5.14 -7.15
CA ASN A 67 -1.86 -6.28 -7.62
C ASN A 67 -1.27 -6.86 -8.91
N ASP A 68 -1.03 -8.17 -8.91
CA ASP A 68 -0.93 -8.94 -10.15
C ASP A 68 -2.35 -9.26 -10.65
N SER A 69 -2.66 -8.89 -11.88
CA SER A 69 -3.98 -9.07 -12.52
C SER A 69 -4.35 -10.54 -12.78
N SER A 70 -3.55 -11.48 -12.29
CA SER A 70 -3.66 -12.93 -12.57
C SER A 70 -4.47 -13.72 -11.52
N HIS A 71 -5.03 -13.07 -10.49
CA HIS A 71 -5.70 -13.75 -9.38
C HIS A 71 -7.22 -13.47 -9.31
N ASN A 72 -7.98 -14.07 -10.23
CA ASN A 72 -9.45 -14.05 -10.21
C ASN A 72 -10.09 -14.98 -9.15
N ASP A 73 -9.31 -15.76 -8.40
CA ASP A 73 -9.85 -16.75 -7.42
C ASP A 73 -9.91 -16.23 -5.97
N LYS A 74 -9.82 -14.91 -5.73
CA LYS A 74 -9.70 -14.32 -4.38
C LYS A 74 -10.74 -13.24 -4.03
N GLU A 75 -11.73 -13.00 -4.89
CA GLU A 75 -12.66 -11.87 -4.79
C GLU A 75 -13.34 -11.75 -3.40
N GLU A 76 -13.90 -12.82 -2.84
CA GLU A 76 -14.57 -12.76 -1.52
C GLU A 76 -13.61 -12.49 -0.34
N PHE A 77 -12.36 -12.92 -0.44
CA PHE A 77 -11.35 -12.65 0.60
C PHE A 77 -10.87 -11.19 0.52
N ASP A 78 -10.81 -10.65 -0.69
CA ASP A 78 -10.41 -9.27 -0.95
C ASP A 78 -11.52 -8.28 -0.53
N GLU A 79 -12.80 -8.61 -0.69
CA GLU A 79 -13.91 -7.75 -0.23
C GLU A 79 -13.93 -7.56 1.29
N LYS A 80 -13.86 -8.66 2.07
CA LYS A 80 -13.83 -8.58 3.55
C LYS A 80 -12.61 -7.80 4.06
N ARG A 81 -11.47 -7.99 3.40
CA ARG A 81 -10.24 -7.24 3.69
C ARG A 81 -10.43 -5.76 3.46
N ASP A 82 -10.99 -5.39 2.30
CA ASP A 82 -11.18 -4.00 1.92
C ASP A 82 -12.21 -3.31 2.81
N ASP A 83 -13.30 -3.98 3.14
CA ASP A 83 -14.32 -3.48 4.07
C ASP A 83 -13.74 -3.25 5.47
N PHE A 84 -12.94 -4.19 5.97
CA PHE A 84 -12.23 -4.02 7.24
C PHE A 84 -11.30 -2.81 7.21
N LEU A 85 -10.45 -2.67 6.20
CA LEU A 85 -9.50 -1.56 6.10
C LEU A 85 -10.25 -0.21 5.97
N LYS A 86 -11.31 -0.16 5.17
CA LYS A 86 -12.16 1.04 5.02
C LYS A 86 -12.88 1.39 6.32
N SER A 87 -13.29 0.40 7.12
CA SER A 87 -13.92 0.63 8.43
C SER A 87 -12.98 1.30 9.45
N LEU A 88 -11.68 1.32 9.17
CA LEU A 88 -10.65 2.03 9.93
C LEU A 88 -10.32 3.41 9.31
N ASP A 89 -11.22 3.94 8.48
CA ASP A 89 -11.06 5.19 7.72
C ASP A 89 -9.83 5.22 6.79
N LEU A 90 -9.38 4.05 6.34
CA LEU A 90 -8.25 3.94 5.42
C LEU A 90 -8.72 4.02 3.96
N LYS A 91 -8.02 4.82 3.15
CA LYS A 91 -8.15 4.77 1.68
C LYS A 91 -7.26 3.66 1.14
N ILE A 92 -7.69 3.00 0.07
CA ILE A 92 -6.96 1.90 -0.57
C ILE A 92 -6.76 2.25 -2.04
N VAL A 93 -5.51 2.21 -2.50
CA VAL A 93 -5.13 2.33 -3.91
C VAL A 93 -4.49 1.03 -4.38
N ARG A 94 -4.90 0.56 -5.56
CA ARG A 94 -4.35 -0.65 -6.19
C ARG A 94 -3.57 -0.25 -7.43
N ILE A 95 -2.32 -0.66 -7.49
CA ILE A 95 -1.41 -0.38 -8.59
C ILE A 95 -1.10 -1.70 -9.29
N SER A 96 -1.17 -1.71 -10.62
CA SER A 96 -0.84 -2.90 -11.42
C SER A 96 0.64 -3.23 -11.33
N ASP A 97 0.96 -4.50 -11.01
CA ASP A 97 2.32 -5.04 -11.00
C ASP A 97 3.06 -4.78 -12.32
N ILE A 98 2.40 -5.00 -13.46
CA ILE A 98 2.97 -4.78 -14.80
C ILE A 98 3.30 -3.31 -14.99
N ARG A 99 2.43 -2.39 -14.54
CA ARG A 99 2.69 -0.95 -14.65
C ARG A 99 3.83 -0.50 -13.76
N VAL A 100 3.97 -1.04 -12.55
CA VAL A 100 5.15 -0.74 -11.72
C VAL A 100 6.45 -1.15 -12.42
N LYS A 101 6.44 -2.29 -13.13
CA LYS A 101 7.63 -2.82 -13.82
C LYS A 101 7.97 -2.08 -15.12
N HIS A 102 6.97 -1.58 -15.84
CA HIS A 102 7.15 -1.09 -17.22
C HIS A 102 6.77 0.38 -17.43
N ASP A 103 6.08 1.01 -16.48
CA ASP A 103 5.47 2.34 -16.59
C ASP A 103 5.60 3.12 -15.26
N GLY A 104 6.73 2.95 -14.57
CA GLY A 104 6.92 3.43 -13.21
C GLY A 104 6.77 4.95 -13.05
N GLU A 105 7.19 5.74 -14.03
CA GLU A 105 7.08 7.21 -13.98
C GLU A 105 5.61 7.66 -13.94
N ASN A 106 4.76 7.11 -14.81
CA ASN A 106 3.33 7.44 -14.82
C ASN A 106 2.64 6.90 -13.57
N VAL A 107 3.03 5.73 -13.06
CA VAL A 107 2.53 5.22 -11.77
C VAL A 107 2.81 6.20 -10.63
N MET A 108 4.02 6.75 -10.55
CA MET A 108 4.36 7.72 -9.49
C MET A 108 3.57 9.03 -9.65
N LYS A 109 3.40 9.50 -10.89
CA LYS A 109 2.60 10.70 -11.17
C LYS A 109 1.12 10.51 -10.80
N GLU A 110 0.54 9.37 -11.14
CA GLU A 110 -0.86 9.06 -10.79
C GLU A 110 -1.05 8.95 -9.27
N LEU A 111 -0.07 8.38 -8.57
CA LEU A 111 -0.10 8.36 -7.10
C LEU A 111 -0.02 9.77 -6.51
N GLU A 112 0.80 10.65 -7.09
CA GLU A 112 0.88 12.06 -6.71
C GLU A 112 -0.47 12.77 -6.94
N ASP A 113 -1.02 12.66 -8.16
CA ASP A 113 -2.30 13.25 -8.54
C ASP A 113 -3.43 12.76 -7.59
N TYR A 114 -3.46 11.44 -7.30
CA TYR A 114 -4.42 10.87 -6.36
C TYR A 114 -4.28 11.47 -4.95
N ILE A 115 -3.05 11.59 -4.45
CA ILE A 115 -2.80 12.15 -3.11
C ILE A 115 -3.27 13.61 -3.05
N ILE A 116 -2.97 14.39 -4.08
CA ILE A 116 -3.39 15.79 -4.18
C ILE A 116 -4.92 15.87 -4.17
N GLU A 117 -5.60 15.11 -5.01
CA GLU A 117 -7.07 15.12 -5.11
C GLU A 117 -7.76 14.71 -3.81
N HIS A 118 -7.20 13.74 -3.09
CA HIS A 118 -7.90 13.08 -1.98
C HIS A 118 -7.50 13.55 -0.58
N PHE A 119 -6.38 14.27 -0.45
CA PHE A 119 -5.81 14.67 0.84
C PHE A 119 -5.33 16.12 0.91
N SER A 120 -5.37 16.88 -0.19
CA SER A 120 -5.20 18.33 -0.09
C SER A 120 -6.43 18.93 0.58
N THR A 121 -6.21 19.88 1.49
CA THR A 121 -7.30 20.72 1.98
C THR A 121 -7.77 21.62 0.83
N PRO A 122 -9.09 21.76 0.59
CA PRO A 122 -9.59 22.89 -0.18
C PRO A 122 -9.13 24.18 0.52
N ASP A 123 -8.62 25.14 -0.25
CA ASP A 123 -8.30 26.49 0.22
C ASP A 123 -9.51 27.18 0.88
#